data_AF-A0A7J9FN59-F1
#
_entry.id   AF-A0A7J9FN59-F1
#
_cell.length_a   1.000
_cell.length_b   1.000
_cell.length_c   1.000
_cell.angle_alpha   90.00
_cell.angle_beta   90.00
_cell.angle_gamma   90.00
#
_symmetry.space_group_name_H-M   'P 1'
#
loop_
_entity.id
_entity.type
_entity.pdbx_description
1 polymer ?
#
loop_
_entity_poly.entity_id
_entity_poly.type
_entity_poly.pdbx_seq_one_letter_code
_entity_poly.pdbx_strand_id
1 'polypeptide(L)'
;MATASSANVYCTNATDKQISYANNSSLQKKVQLKTRSFLEDTIKDMLSKMVHVPCIKVADLGCASGPNTFFPTCEVMDIIASVCRQAHWESPELQVFLNDLPQNDFNTVFKSIPAFNGKPCFVAGVAGSFYQRLFPSKSIHFVHSSYSLHWLSKVSIYN
;
A
#
# COMPACT_ATOMS: atom_id res chain seq x y z
N MET A 1 -29.83 10.45 -12.22
CA MET A 1 -29.67 9.72 -10.94
C MET A 1 -29.58 8.24 -11.28
N ALA A 2 -28.36 7.71 -11.40
CA ALA A 2 -28.17 6.27 -11.60
C ALA A 2 -28.06 5.63 -10.21
N THR A 3 -28.96 4.71 -9.92
CA THR A 3 -28.99 3.89 -8.72
C THR A 3 -27.74 3.02 -8.67
N ALA A 4 -26.97 3.12 -7.59
CA ALA A 4 -25.84 2.24 -7.32
C ALA A 4 -26.34 0.80 -7.16
N SER A 5 -26.07 -0.07 -8.13
CA SER A 5 -26.24 -1.51 -7.93
C SER A 5 -25.20 -1.96 -6.92
N SER A 6 -25.65 -2.58 -5.84
CA SER A 6 -24.82 -3.25 -4.83
C SER A 6 -23.92 -4.29 -5.48
N ALA A 7 -22.70 -3.88 -5.85
CA ALA A 7 -21.62 -4.82 -6.09
C ALA A 7 -21.29 -5.49 -4.75
N ASN A 8 -21.18 -6.81 -4.73
CA ASN A 8 -20.65 -7.51 -3.57
C ASN A 8 -19.21 -7.02 -3.36
N VAL A 9 -19.03 -6.16 -2.36
CA VAL A 9 -17.72 -5.59 -2.02
C VAL A 9 -17.02 -6.59 -1.10
N TYR A 10 -15.99 -7.25 -1.61
CA TYR A 10 -15.13 -8.11 -0.81
C TYR A 10 -14.06 -7.24 -0.14
N CYS A 11 -14.22 -6.98 1.16
CA CYS A 11 -13.19 -6.41 2.02
C CYS A 11 -12.74 -7.45 3.05
N THR A 12 -11.58 -7.24 3.68
CA THR A 12 -11.09 -8.17 4.69
C THR A 12 -11.97 -8.19 5.94
N ASN A 13 -12.17 -9.37 6.53
CA ASN A 13 -12.99 -9.53 7.73
C ASN A 13 -12.41 -8.74 8.91
N ALA A 14 -13.15 -7.73 9.38
CA ALA A 14 -12.76 -6.86 10.50
C ALA A 14 -13.32 -7.30 11.87
N THR A 15 -14.30 -8.22 11.90
CA THR A 15 -15.22 -8.33 13.04
C THR A 15 -14.91 -9.41 14.07
N ASP A 16 -14.07 -10.40 13.75
CA ASP A 16 -13.68 -11.45 14.70
C ASP A 16 -12.15 -11.63 14.72
N LYS A 17 -11.55 -11.44 15.89
CA LYS A 17 -10.09 -11.51 16.08
C LYS A 17 -9.52 -12.85 15.60
N GLN A 18 -10.20 -13.99 15.78
CA GLN A 18 -9.64 -15.29 15.38
C GLN A 18 -9.62 -15.50 13.87
N ILE A 19 -10.68 -15.08 13.16
CA ILE A 19 -10.81 -15.25 11.70
C ILE A 19 -10.44 -13.99 10.89
N SER A 20 -9.98 -12.93 11.57
CA SER A 20 -9.55 -11.70 10.92
C SER A 20 -8.37 -11.93 9.99
N TYR A 21 -8.31 -11.13 8.91
CA TYR A 21 -7.17 -11.15 7.98
C TYR A 21 -5.85 -10.82 8.68
N ALA A 22 -5.88 -9.93 9.67
CA ALA A 22 -4.73 -9.54 10.48
C ALA A 22 -3.98 -10.73 11.08
N ASN A 23 -4.70 -11.77 11.51
CA ASN A 23 -4.14 -12.97 12.13
C ASN A 23 -3.94 -14.15 11.16
N ASN A 24 -4.44 -14.05 9.93
CA ASN A 24 -4.46 -15.15 8.94
C ASN A 24 -3.75 -14.80 7.62
N SER A 25 -2.83 -13.83 7.62
CA SER A 25 -2.15 -13.31 6.42
C SER A 25 -0.67 -13.70 6.32
N SER A 26 -0.27 -14.84 6.90
CA SER A 26 1.11 -15.33 6.91
C SER A 26 1.64 -15.67 5.51
N LEU A 27 0.76 -16.17 4.62
CA LEU A 27 1.11 -16.50 3.24
C LEU A 27 1.50 -15.23 2.46
N GLN A 28 0.67 -14.18 2.55
CA GLN A 28 0.90 -12.90 1.88
C GLN A 28 2.21 -12.28 2.36
N LYS A 29 2.47 -12.30 3.68
CA LYS A 29 3.75 -11.87 4.25
C LYS A 29 4.94 -12.65 3.70
N LYS A 30 4.83 -13.98 3.58
CA LYS A 30 5.90 -14.83 3.02
C LYS A 30 6.19 -14.51 1.56
N VAL A 31 5.18 -14.19 0.77
CA VAL A 31 5.38 -13.76 -0.62
C VAL A 31 6.06 -12.40 -0.68
N GLN A 32 5.62 -11.42 0.12
CA GLN A 32 6.26 -10.10 0.20
C GLN A 32 7.77 -10.20 0.52
N LEU A 33 8.14 -11.08 1.48
CA LEU A 33 9.54 -11.35 1.79
C LEU A 33 10.32 -11.96 0.61
N LYS A 34 9.70 -12.87 -0.16
CA LYS A 34 10.33 -13.48 -1.33
C LYS A 34 10.52 -12.51 -2.48
N THR A 35 9.65 -11.50 -2.61
CA THR A 35 9.73 -10.48 -3.67
C THR A 35 10.61 -9.30 -3.30
N ARG A 36 11.26 -9.31 -2.13
CA ARG A 36 12.04 -8.18 -1.63
C ARG A 36 13.19 -7.77 -2.55
N SER A 37 13.92 -8.72 -3.15
CA SER A 37 15.02 -8.38 -4.08
C SER A 37 14.51 -7.63 -5.30
N PHE A 38 13.39 -8.08 -5.88
CA PHE A 38 12.74 -7.41 -6.99
C PHE A 38 12.28 -5.99 -6.61
N LEU A 39 11.73 -5.83 -5.40
CA LEU A 39 11.36 -4.51 -4.87
C LEU A 39 12.58 -3.58 -4.75
N GLU A 40 13.69 -4.11 -4.25
CA GLU A 40 14.95 -3.36 -4.10
C GLU A 40 15.52 -2.89 -5.44
N ASP A 41 15.58 -3.78 -6.43
CA ASP A 41 16.08 -3.46 -7.76
C ASP A 41 15.18 -2.42 -8.47
N THR A 42 13.86 -2.54 -8.31
CA THR A 42 12.90 -1.58 -8.88
C THR A 42 13.06 -0.19 -8.27
N ILE A 43 13.26 -0.10 -6.95
CA ILE A 43 13.47 1.19 -6.27
C ILE A 43 14.80 1.81 -6.68
N LYS A 44 15.88 1.02 -6.77
CA LYS A 44 17.18 1.51 -7.27
C LYS A 44 17.05 2.07 -8.68
N ASP A 45 16.38 1.36 -9.57
CA ASP A 45 16.14 1.81 -10.95
C ASP A 45 15.34 3.13 -10.98
N MET A 46 14.25 3.21 -10.21
CA MET A 46 13.44 4.44 -10.08
C MET A 46 14.30 5.62 -9.61
N LEU A 47 15.03 5.44 -8.52
CA LEU A 47 15.86 6.49 -7.91
C LEU A 47 16.97 6.95 -8.87
N SER A 48 17.53 6.05 -9.69
CA SER A 48 18.57 6.38 -10.68
C SER A 48 18.06 7.24 -11.84
N LYS A 49 16.76 7.17 -12.16
CA LYS A 49 16.15 7.83 -13.31
C LYS A 49 15.35 9.07 -12.94
N MET A 50 14.93 9.20 -11.68
CA MET A 50 14.14 10.34 -11.24
C MET A 50 15.00 11.56 -10.95
N VAL A 51 14.42 12.74 -11.14
CA VAL A 51 14.98 13.98 -10.58
C VAL A 51 14.83 13.91 -9.06
N HIS A 52 15.86 14.35 -8.33
CA HIS A 52 15.79 14.44 -6.88
C HIS A 52 14.65 15.37 -6.46
N VAL A 53 13.76 14.84 -5.62
CA VAL A 53 12.60 15.56 -5.09
C VAL A 53 12.67 15.59 -3.57
N PRO A 54 12.18 16.65 -2.92
CA PRO A 54 12.21 16.76 -1.47
C PRO A 54 11.30 15.73 -0.77
N CYS A 55 10.27 15.25 -1.46
CA CYS A 55 9.33 14.27 -0.92
C CYS A 55 9.02 13.18 -1.96
N ILE A 56 9.27 11.92 -1.59
CA ILE A 56 8.84 10.76 -2.36
C ILE A 56 7.48 10.29 -1.84
N LYS A 57 6.55 10.15 -2.78
CA LYS A 57 5.16 9.71 -2.55
C LYS A 57 4.99 8.27 -2.98
N VAL A 58 4.61 7.42 -2.05
CA VAL A 58 4.42 5.98 -2.21
C VAL A 58 2.95 5.63 -2.00
N ALA A 59 2.37 4.79 -2.84
CA ALA A 59 1.02 4.26 -2.63
C ALA A 59 1.05 2.74 -2.48
N ASP A 60 0.32 2.19 -1.52
CA ASP A 60 0.01 0.76 -1.41
C ASP A 60 -1.46 0.54 -1.76
N LEU A 61 -1.72 -0.19 -2.86
CA LEU A 61 -3.06 -0.42 -3.40
C LEU A 61 -3.62 -1.76 -2.93
N GLY A 62 -4.68 -1.71 -2.11
CA GLY A 62 -5.26 -2.86 -1.43
C GLY A 62 -4.47 -3.20 -0.16
N CYS A 63 -4.32 -2.23 0.73
CA CYS A 63 -3.51 -2.32 1.94
C CYS A 63 -4.10 -3.21 3.04
N ALA A 64 -5.37 -3.60 2.90
CA ALA A 64 -6.16 -4.33 3.87
C ALA A 64 -6.15 -3.65 5.26
N SER A 65 -6.37 -4.44 6.29
CA SER A 65 -6.24 -4.05 7.70
C SER A 65 -5.40 -5.05 8.47
N GLY A 66 -4.72 -4.60 9.52
CA GLY A 66 -3.93 -5.42 10.43
C GLY A 66 -2.42 -5.17 10.38
N PRO A 67 -1.60 -6.01 11.05
CA PRO A 67 -0.18 -5.76 11.25
C PRO A 67 0.63 -5.78 9.94
N ASN A 68 0.11 -6.43 8.89
CA ASN A 68 0.79 -6.51 7.60
C ASN A 68 0.54 -5.30 6.70
N THR A 69 -0.45 -4.45 7.00
CA THR A 69 -0.79 -3.26 6.18
C THR A 69 0.41 -2.34 5.97
N PHE A 70 1.26 -2.19 6.98
CA PHE A 70 2.42 -1.31 6.87
C PHE A 70 3.68 -2.00 6.36
N PHE A 71 3.72 -3.33 6.32
CA PHE A 71 4.94 -4.07 6.00
C PHE A 71 5.51 -3.69 4.62
N PRO A 72 4.72 -3.67 3.53
CA PRO A 72 5.25 -3.28 2.22
C PRO A 72 5.80 -1.85 2.20
N THR A 73 5.06 -0.92 2.80
CA THR A 73 5.47 0.49 2.83
C THR A 73 6.73 0.69 3.67
N CYS A 74 6.88 -0.07 4.76
CA CYS A 74 8.08 -0.06 5.59
C CYS A 74 9.32 -0.52 4.81
N GLU A 75 9.20 -1.62 4.05
CA GLU A 75 10.29 -2.13 3.21
C GLU A 75 10.67 -1.13 2.12
N VAL A 76 9.68 -0.53 1.43
CA VAL A 76 9.94 0.52 0.43
C VAL A 76 10.75 1.66 1.05
N MET A 77 10.32 2.15 2.20
CA MET A 77 11.00 3.25 2.89
C MET A 77 12.42 2.89 3.31
N ASP A 78 12.64 1.68 3.85
CA ASP A 78 13.96 1.23 4.26
C ASP A 78 14.92 1.08 3.09
N ILE A 79 14.41 0.57 1.97
CA ILE A 79 15.18 0.48 0.74
C ILE A 79 15.55 1.88 0.23
N ILE A 80 14.60 2.82 0.15
CA ILE A 80 14.88 4.20 -0.27
C ILE A 80 15.96 4.83 0.63
N ALA A 81 15.78 4.76 1.95
CA ALA A 81 16.74 5.31 2.91
C ALA A 81 18.12 4.66 2.78
N SER A 82 18.17 3.34 2.54
CA SER A 82 19.42 2.62 2.33
C SER A 82 20.14 3.04 1.05
N VAL A 83 19.41 3.17 -0.05
CA VAL A 83 19.96 3.59 -1.34
C VAL A 83 20.46 5.04 -1.28
N CYS A 84 19.67 5.97 -0.74
CA CYS A 84 20.09 7.37 -0.54
C CYS A 84 21.36 7.46 0.30
N ARG A 85 21.43 6.71 1.42
CA ARG A 85 22.62 6.67 2.28
C ARG A 85 23.87 6.13 1.54
N GLN A 86 23.73 5.06 0.76
CA GLN A 86 24.83 4.49 -0.03
C GLN A 86 25.32 5.44 -1.12
N ALA A 87 24.41 6.23 -1.70
CA ALA A 87 24.73 7.23 -2.72
C ALA A 87 25.18 8.58 -2.13
N HIS A 88 25.25 8.72 -0.80
CA HIS A 88 25.51 9.98 -0.10
C HIS A 88 24.53 11.11 -0.47
N TRP A 89 23.29 10.74 -0.77
CA TRP A 89 22.20 11.69 -1.03
C TRP A 89 21.50 12.08 0.27
N GLU A 90 20.92 13.28 0.28
CA GLU A 90 20.00 13.68 1.33
C GLU A 90 18.75 12.77 1.29
N SER A 91 18.33 12.28 2.46
CA SER A 91 17.14 11.44 2.56
C SER A 91 15.89 12.29 2.32
N PRO A 92 15.03 11.95 1.34
CA PRO A 92 13.81 12.70 1.10
C PRO A 92 12.78 12.44 2.20
N GLU A 93 11.83 13.36 2.36
CA GLU A 93 10.60 13.07 3.10
C GLU A 93 9.83 11.94 2.42
N LEU A 94 9.12 11.15 3.22
CA LEU A 94 8.34 10.01 2.73
C LEU A 94 6.87 10.24 3.05
N GLN A 95 6.03 10.23 2.03
CA GLN A 95 4.58 10.26 2.17
C GLN A 95 3.97 8.97 1.62
N VAL A 96 3.28 8.24 2.49
CA VAL A 96 2.68 6.95 2.22
C VAL A 96 1.16 7.09 2.13
N PHE A 97 0.58 6.60 1.04
CA PHE A 97 -0.86 6.50 0.82
C PHE A 97 -1.28 5.04 0.92
N LEU A 98 -2.07 4.71 1.95
CA LEU A 98 -2.68 3.40 2.13
C LEU A 98 -4.06 3.41 1.47
N ASN A 99 -4.19 2.72 0.33
CA ASN A 99 -5.46 2.63 -0.38
C ASN A 99 -6.15 1.29 -0.12
N ASP A 100 -7.46 1.37 0.10
CA ASP A 100 -8.35 0.22 0.05
C ASP A 100 -9.79 0.69 -0.26
N LEU A 101 -10.72 -0.24 -0.39
CA LEU A 101 -12.14 0.03 -0.58
C LEU A 101 -12.69 0.82 0.62
N PRO A 102 -13.73 1.66 0.44
CA PRO A 102 -14.31 2.45 1.52
C PRO A 102 -14.79 1.65 2.74
N GLN A 103 -15.08 0.36 2.55
CA GLN A 103 -15.54 -0.58 3.57
C GLN A 103 -14.40 -1.18 4.41
N ASN A 104 -13.13 -0.94 4.04
CA ASN A 104 -11.98 -1.39 4.82
C ASN A 104 -11.95 -0.71 6.21
N ASP A 105 -11.36 -1.40 7.19
CA ASP A 105 -11.24 -0.90 8.57
C ASP A 105 -10.05 0.06 8.73
N PHE A 106 -10.13 1.23 8.09
CA PHE A 106 -9.16 2.29 8.25
C PHE A 106 -9.01 2.76 9.70
N ASN A 107 -10.03 2.60 10.54
CA ASN A 107 -9.94 2.96 11.95
C ASN A 107 -8.90 2.10 12.67
N THR A 108 -8.89 0.80 12.44
CA THR A 108 -7.86 -0.10 12.97
C THR A 108 -6.49 0.25 12.42
N VAL A 109 -6.37 0.52 11.11
CA VAL A 109 -5.12 0.95 10.49
C VAL A 109 -4.56 2.22 11.15
N PHE A 110 -5.37 3.27 11.28
CA PHE A 110 -4.94 4.54 11.86
C PHE A 110 -4.56 4.42 13.34
N LYS A 111 -5.27 3.59 14.12
CA LYS A 111 -4.92 3.29 15.51
C LYS A 111 -3.55 2.60 15.65
N SER A 112 -3.10 1.88 14.63
CA SER A 112 -1.78 1.23 14.63
C SER A 112 -0.61 2.10 14.12
N ILE A 113 -0.88 3.28 13.56
CA ILE A 113 0.19 4.19 13.08
C ILE A 113 1.19 4.59 14.18
N PRO A 114 0.79 4.92 15.42
CA PRO A 114 1.75 5.30 16.46
C PRO A 114 2.81 4.22 16.76
N ALA A 115 2.41 2.94 16.71
CA ALA A 115 3.34 1.81 16.89
C ALA A 115 4.33 1.67 15.72
N PHE A 116 4.01 2.26 14.57
CA PHE A 116 4.81 2.30 13.36
C PHE A 116 5.72 3.54 13.27
N ASN A 117 5.42 4.59 14.03
CA ASN A 117 5.91 5.97 13.84
C ASN A 117 7.37 6.22 14.26
N GLY A 118 8.20 5.18 14.36
CA GLY A 118 9.65 5.31 14.59
C GLY A 118 10.44 5.80 13.38
N LYS A 119 9.77 6.06 12.24
CA LYS A 119 10.38 6.51 10.98
C LYS A 119 9.77 7.86 10.56
N PRO A 120 10.56 8.79 10.01
CA PRO A 120 10.06 10.09 9.53
C PRO A 120 9.23 9.90 8.26
N CYS A 121 7.95 9.55 8.40
CA CYS A 121 7.02 9.43 7.29
C CYS A 121 5.62 9.95 7.62
N PHE A 122 4.96 10.47 6.60
CA PHE A 122 3.58 10.93 6.66
C PHE A 122 2.68 9.84 6.08
N VAL A 123 1.69 9.40 6.83
CA VAL A 123 0.75 8.36 6.38
C VAL A 123 -0.63 8.96 6.16
N ALA A 124 -1.26 8.64 5.03
CA ALA A 124 -2.63 9.01 4.71
C ALA A 124 -3.40 7.79 4.20
N GLY A 125 -4.69 7.70 4.54
CA GLY A 125 -5.60 6.71 3.95
C GLY A 125 -6.31 7.26 2.71
N VAL A 126 -6.54 6.40 1.72
CA VAL A 126 -7.25 6.73 0.48
C VAL A 126 -8.35 5.70 0.26
N ALA A 127 -9.58 6.04 0.61
CA ALA A 127 -10.74 5.18 0.40
C ALA A 127 -11.21 5.25 -1.06
N GLY A 128 -11.24 4.12 -1.75
CA GLY A 128 -11.73 4.02 -3.12
C GLY A 128 -11.21 2.79 -3.85
N SER A 129 -11.90 2.39 -4.92
CA SER A 129 -11.42 1.32 -5.78
C SER A 129 -10.22 1.80 -6.61
N PHE A 130 -9.12 1.06 -6.59
CA PHE A 130 -7.97 1.31 -7.48
C PHE A 130 -8.25 1.03 -8.97
N TYR A 131 -9.45 0.51 -9.32
CA TYR A 131 -9.93 0.49 -10.71
C TYR A 131 -10.46 1.85 -11.18
N GLN A 132 -10.46 2.85 -10.31
CA GLN A 132 -10.81 4.23 -10.60
C GLN A 132 -9.62 5.16 -10.29
N ARG A 133 -9.73 6.43 -10.68
CA ARG A 133 -8.70 7.43 -10.38
C ARG A 133 -8.71 7.74 -8.87
N LEU A 134 -7.61 7.42 -8.20
CA LEU A 134 -7.39 7.73 -6.78
C LEU A 134 -6.55 8.99 -6.55
N PHE A 135 -5.65 9.30 -7.48
CA PHE A 135 -4.65 10.36 -7.32
C PHE A 135 -4.67 11.34 -8.51
N PRO A 136 -4.26 12.60 -8.29
CA PRO A 136 -3.96 13.53 -9.37
C PRO A 136 -2.91 12.98 -10.34
N SER A 137 -2.87 13.53 -11.55
CA SER A 137 -1.85 13.16 -12.53
C SER A 137 -0.45 13.55 -12.00
N LYS A 138 0.54 12.67 -12.20
CA LYS A 138 1.96 12.89 -11.84
C LYS A 138 2.20 13.16 -10.34
N SER A 139 1.37 12.62 -9.44
CA SER A 139 1.49 12.87 -8.00
C SER A 139 2.07 11.72 -7.18
N ILE A 140 2.25 10.53 -7.74
CA ILE A 140 2.79 9.34 -7.06
C ILE A 140 4.05 8.90 -7.78
N HIS A 141 5.10 8.61 -7.01
CA HIS A 141 6.42 8.22 -7.53
C HIS A 141 6.57 6.70 -7.58
N PHE A 142 6.07 6.01 -6.55
CA PHE A 142 6.13 4.56 -6.45
C PHE A 142 4.77 3.98 -6.06
N VAL A 143 4.38 2.89 -6.72
CA VAL A 143 3.14 2.17 -6.43
C VAL A 143 3.49 0.73 -6.12
N HIS A 144 3.04 0.27 -4.96
CA HIS A 144 3.09 -1.13 -4.55
C HIS A 144 1.66 -1.70 -4.55
N SER A 145 1.55 -2.98 -4.90
CA SER A 145 0.31 -3.74 -4.81
C SER A 145 0.65 -5.21 -4.68
N SER A 146 0.13 -5.88 -3.66
CA SER A 146 0.38 -7.30 -3.42
C SER A 146 -0.92 -7.97 -2.99
N TYR A 147 -1.28 -9.07 -3.65
CA TYR A 147 -2.50 -9.83 -3.35
C TYR A 147 -3.80 -9.02 -3.39
N SER A 148 -3.88 -7.97 -4.22
CA SER A 148 -5.11 -7.19 -4.41
C SER A 148 -5.61 -7.13 -5.85
N LEU A 149 -4.72 -7.14 -6.85
CA LEU A 149 -5.09 -7.05 -8.28
C LEU A 149 -5.90 -8.24 -8.84
N HIS A 150 -5.92 -9.38 -8.15
CA HIS A 150 -6.71 -10.54 -8.59
C HIS A 150 -8.21 -10.38 -8.30
N TRP A 151 -8.60 -9.41 -7.45
CA TRP A 151 -10.00 -9.12 -7.18
C TRP A 151 -10.61 -8.33 -8.33
N LEU A 152 -11.53 -8.95 -9.07
CA LEU A 152 -12.21 -8.30 -10.20
C LEU A 152 -13.21 -7.24 -9.73
N SER A 153 -13.44 -6.22 -10.57
CA SER A 153 -14.44 -5.17 -10.29
C SER A 153 -15.88 -5.66 -10.37
N LYS A 154 -16.12 -6.76 -11.09
CA LYS A 154 -17.42 -7.42 -11.26
C LYS A 154 -17.23 -8.88 -11.66
N VAL A 155 -18.24 -9.70 -11.42
CA VAL A 155 -18.28 -11.09 -11.90
C VAL A 155 -18.42 -11.10 -13.41
N SER A 156 -17.64 -11.96 -14.07
CA SER A 156 -17.84 -12.25 -15.49
C SER A 156 -19.08 -13.12 -15.66
N ILE A 157 -20.14 -12.55 -16.23
CA ILE A 157 -21.35 -13.27 -16.61
C ILE A 157 -21.21 -13.60 -18.09
N TYR A 158 -20.98 -14.88 -18.41
CA TYR A 158 -21.05 -15.36 -19.78
C TYR A 158 -22.52 -15.67 -20.08
N ASN A 159 -23.10 -14.98 -21.06
CA ASN A 159 -24.42 -15.30 -21.62
C ASN A 159 -24.27 -16.18 -22.85
#